data_AF-A0A154IBD7-F1
#
_entry.id   AF-A0A154IBD7-F1
#
_cell.length_a   1.000
_cell.length_b   1.000
_cell.length_c   1.000
_cell.angle_alpha   90.00
_cell.angle_beta   90.00
_cell.angle_gamma   90.00
#
_symmetry.space_group_name_H-M   'P 1'
#
loop_
_entity.id
_entity.type
_entity.pdbx_description
1 polymer ?
#
loop_
_entity_poly.entity_id
_entity_poly.type
_entity_poly.pdbx_seq_one_letter_code
_entity_poly.pdbx_strand_id
1 'polypeptide(L)'
;MKTITVVIASLIAFSGIGHAADIIAPVKEIMEATRSNWADNNSDWTDIFDASRLDRLYSHDFVAKYQAAAQFPAIDDDGISPFDYDVIVNGQDACPLEDLTMAAAPVVDGVAEVTVRFRKSACSDAPDAKDYTTVRFLVIEEGGKPVIDDIVTENIETQVRDSLKATMELIAKGQ
;
A
#
# COMPACT_ATOMS: atom_id res chain seq x y z
N MET A 1 -36.03 -51.99 21.65
CA MET A 1 -34.83 -51.24 22.10
C MET A 1 -34.53 -50.23 21.00
N LYS A 2 -34.65 -48.92 21.26
CA LYS A 2 -34.44 -47.87 20.25
C LYS A 2 -33.01 -47.36 20.36
N THR A 3 -32.23 -47.54 19.30
CA THR A 3 -30.90 -46.96 19.12
C THR A 3 -31.03 -45.46 18.87
N ILE A 4 -30.36 -44.65 19.68
CA ILE A 4 -30.23 -43.20 19.50
C ILE A 4 -28.87 -42.98 18.85
N THR A 5 -28.87 -42.60 17.57
CA THR A 5 -27.67 -42.16 16.86
C THR A 5 -27.49 -40.67 17.11
N VAL A 6 -26.42 -40.31 17.81
CA VAL A 6 -25.99 -38.92 17.97
C VAL A 6 -25.12 -38.55 16.77
N VAL A 7 -25.56 -37.57 15.98
CA VAL A 7 -24.76 -36.97 14.91
C VAL A 7 -23.97 -35.81 15.51
N ILE A 8 -22.65 -35.94 15.56
CA ILE A 8 -21.73 -34.87 15.95
C ILE A 8 -21.57 -33.96 14.73
N ALA A 9 -22.08 -32.74 14.82
CA ALA A 9 -21.83 -31.70 13.82
C ALA A 9 -20.44 -31.11 14.04
N SER A 10 -19.51 -31.39 13.12
CA SER A 10 -18.19 -30.76 13.09
C SER A 10 -18.33 -29.29 12.67
N LEU A 11 -18.07 -28.36 13.59
CA LEU A 11 -17.86 -26.95 13.26
C LEU A 11 -16.51 -26.79 12.56
N ILE A 12 -16.54 -26.53 11.26
CA ILE A 12 -15.38 -26.03 10.52
C ILE A 12 -15.30 -24.54 10.85
N ALA A 13 -14.38 -24.16 11.75
CA ALA A 13 -14.04 -22.77 11.99
C ALA A 13 -13.26 -22.25 10.78
N PHE A 14 -13.91 -21.46 9.91
CA PHE A 14 -13.22 -20.68 8.89
C PHE A 14 -12.59 -19.45 9.57
N SER A 15 -11.30 -19.53 9.86
CA SER A 15 -10.48 -18.43 10.40
C SER A 15 -10.14 -17.43 9.28
N GLY A 16 -11.15 -16.82 8.67
CA GLY A 16 -10.97 -15.93 7.51
C GLY A 16 -11.71 -14.62 7.69
N ILE A 17 -11.39 -13.89 8.76
CA ILE A 17 -11.71 -12.48 8.91
C ILE A 17 -10.48 -11.85 9.56
N GLY A 18 -9.58 -11.31 8.75
CA GLY A 18 -8.43 -10.56 9.25
C GLY A 18 -8.92 -9.46 10.19
N HIS A 19 -8.38 -9.41 11.41
CA HIS A 19 -8.70 -8.33 12.31
C HIS A 19 -8.17 -7.02 11.70
N ALA A 20 -8.77 -5.87 12.04
CA ALA A 20 -8.34 -4.57 11.51
C ALA A 20 -6.83 -4.33 11.72
N ALA A 21 -6.25 -4.88 12.80
CA ALA A 21 -4.81 -4.85 13.04
C ALA A 21 -4.00 -5.63 11.99
N ASP A 22 -4.49 -6.79 11.54
CA ASP A 22 -3.85 -7.62 10.52
C ASP A 22 -3.91 -6.93 9.16
N ILE A 23 -5.06 -6.34 8.81
CA ILE A 23 -5.26 -5.59 7.55
C ILE A 23 -4.31 -4.38 7.47
N ILE A 24 -4.11 -3.68 8.60
CA ILE A 24 -3.23 -2.50 8.67
C ILE A 24 -1.73 -2.89 8.63
N ALA A 25 -1.37 -4.10 9.04
CA ALA A 25 0.03 -4.51 9.22
C ALA A 25 0.93 -4.30 7.99
N PRO A 26 0.59 -4.77 6.76
CA PRO A 26 1.47 -4.56 5.60
C PRO A 26 1.59 -3.07 5.24
N VAL A 27 0.49 -2.31 5.35
CA VAL A 27 0.47 -0.87 5.09
C VAL A 27 1.33 -0.10 6.08
N LYS A 28 1.29 -0.51 7.35
CA LYS A 28 2.09 0.10 8.41
C LYS A 28 3.58 -0.06 8.15
N GLU A 29 4.01 -1.22 7.67
CA GLU A 29 5.43 -1.46 7.33
C GLU A 29 5.90 -0.53 6.21
N ILE A 30 5.09 -0.34 5.16
CA ILE A 30 5.39 0.62 4.08
C ILE A 30 5.46 2.04 4.62
N MET A 31 4.47 2.46 5.42
CA MET A 31 4.44 3.82 5.95
C MET A 31 5.55 4.12 6.96
N GLU A 32 6.03 3.12 7.71
CA GLU A 32 7.21 3.26 8.58
C GLU A 32 8.50 3.45 7.76
N ALA A 33 8.66 2.69 6.67
CA ALA A 33 9.77 2.88 5.73
C ALA A 33 9.75 4.26 5.08
N THR A 34 8.60 4.69 4.53
CA THR A 34 8.44 6.04 3.94
C THR A 34 8.72 7.13 4.96
N ARG A 35 8.21 7.01 6.20
CA ARG A 35 8.49 8.00 7.25
C ARG A 35 9.98 8.08 7.57
N SER A 36 10.68 6.94 7.63
CA SER A 36 12.12 6.91 7.85
C SER A 36 12.87 7.60 6.72
N ASN A 37 12.54 7.26 5.47
CA ASN A 37 13.16 7.82 4.27
C ASN A 37 13.09 9.36 4.23
N TRP A 38 11.98 9.93 4.68
CA TRP A 38 11.74 11.38 4.68
C TRP A 38 11.95 12.06 6.03
N ALA A 39 12.60 11.40 6.99
CA ALA A 39 12.93 12.02 8.26
C ALA A 39 14.07 13.05 8.09
N ASP A 40 14.11 14.07 8.96
CA ASP A 40 15.15 15.13 8.94
C ASP A 40 16.57 14.64 9.28
N ASN A 41 16.73 13.36 9.64
CA ASN A 41 18.03 12.73 9.83
C ASN A 41 18.46 12.02 8.55
N ASN A 42 19.77 11.95 8.30
CA ASN A 42 20.34 11.23 7.15
C ASN A 42 20.14 9.71 7.35
N SER A 43 18.92 9.24 7.16
CA SER A 43 18.53 7.84 7.30
C SER A 43 18.99 7.05 6.09
N ASP A 44 19.31 5.78 6.29
CA ASP A 44 19.61 4.89 5.16
C ASP A 44 18.31 4.68 4.39
N TRP A 45 18.25 5.19 3.15
CA TRP A 45 17.08 5.05 2.29
C TRP A 45 16.74 3.57 2.10
N THR A 46 15.46 3.23 2.32
CA THR A 46 14.94 1.88 2.10
C THR A 46 13.90 1.87 1.00
N ASP A 47 14.10 1.03 0.00
CA ASP A 47 13.12 0.88 -1.08
C ASP A 47 11.88 0.13 -0.58
N ILE A 48 10.69 0.72 -0.73
CA ILE A 48 9.43 0.08 -0.33
C ILE A 48 9.01 -1.07 -1.27
N PHE A 49 9.71 -1.21 -2.40
CA PHE A 49 9.56 -2.28 -3.40
C PHE A 49 10.80 -3.17 -3.50
N ASP A 50 11.64 -3.23 -2.46
CA ASP A 50 12.72 -4.21 -2.45
C ASP A 50 12.17 -5.65 -2.55
N ALA A 51 13.01 -6.59 -3.02
CA ALA A 51 12.59 -7.96 -3.28
C ALA A 51 11.95 -8.68 -2.07
N SER A 52 12.41 -8.40 -0.84
CA SER A 52 11.86 -9.00 0.38
C SER A 52 10.47 -8.46 0.69
N ARG A 53 10.25 -7.15 0.46
CA ARG A 53 8.92 -6.53 0.61
C ARG A 53 7.97 -6.96 -0.50
N LEU A 54 8.41 -7.00 -1.76
CA LEU A 54 7.60 -7.51 -2.88
C LEU A 54 7.08 -8.94 -2.63
N ASP A 55 7.92 -9.84 -2.11
CA ASP A 55 7.53 -11.22 -1.83
C ASP A 55 6.51 -11.36 -0.68
N ARG A 56 6.56 -10.45 0.31
CA ARG A 56 5.82 -10.61 1.57
C ARG A 56 4.63 -9.68 1.75
N LEU A 57 4.69 -8.45 1.22
CA LEU A 57 3.74 -7.39 1.53
C LEU A 57 2.75 -7.12 0.40
N TYR A 58 3.06 -7.50 -0.83
CA TYR A 58 2.27 -7.17 -2.00
C TYR A 58 1.63 -8.42 -2.62
N SER A 59 0.49 -8.26 -3.28
CA SER A 59 -0.17 -9.36 -3.99
C SER A 59 0.66 -9.81 -5.19
N HIS A 60 0.51 -11.08 -5.57
CA HIS A 60 1.15 -11.60 -6.79
C HIS A 60 0.80 -10.77 -8.04
N ASP A 61 -0.42 -10.24 -8.13
CA ASP A 61 -0.85 -9.37 -9.23
C ASP A 61 -0.09 -8.04 -9.27
N PHE A 62 0.07 -7.40 -8.10
CA PHE A 62 0.86 -6.18 -7.97
C PHE A 62 2.32 -6.42 -8.37
N VAL A 63 2.94 -7.49 -7.84
CA VAL A 63 4.33 -7.85 -8.13
C VAL A 63 4.55 -8.10 -9.62
N ALA A 64 3.64 -8.81 -10.28
CA ALA A 64 3.73 -9.07 -11.71
C ALA A 64 3.72 -7.77 -12.54
N LYS A 65 2.86 -6.80 -12.16
CA LYS A 65 2.81 -5.49 -12.81
C LYS A 65 4.06 -4.66 -12.54
N TYR A 66 4.56 -4.67 -11.31
CA TYR A 66 5.82 -4.02 -10.94
C TYR A 66 6.98 -4.54 -11.79
N GLN A 67 7.11 -5.87 -11.89
CA GLN A 67 8.18 -6.50 -12.69
C GLN A 67 8.05 -6.22 -14.19
N ALA A 68 6.83 -6.08 -14.72
CA ALA A 68 6.62 -5.68 -16.10
C ALA A 68 6.99 -4.21 -16.32
N ALA A 69 6.59 -3.31 -15.43
CA ALA A 69 6.93 -1.90 -15.48
C ALA A 69 8.43 -1.65 -15.33
N ALA A 70 9.12 -2.40 -14.46
CA ALA A 70 10.54 -2.26 -14.20
C ALA A 70 11.43 -2.59 -15.41
N GLN A 71 10.88 -3.20 -16.47
CA GLN A 71 11.58 -3.38 -17.76
C GLN A 71 11.62 -2.09 -18.60
N PHE A 72 10.87 -1.07 -18.21
CA PHE A 72 10.75 0.22 -18.88
C PHE A 72 10.88 1.36 -17.84
N PRO A 73 12.00 1.45 -17.10
CA PRO A 73 12.11 2.41 -16.01
C PRO A 73 12.03 3.86 -16.53
N ALA A 74 11.40 4.74 -15.75
CA ALA A 74 11.26 6.15 -16.08
C ALA A 74 12.61 6.90 -16.14
N ILE A 75 13.65 6.39 -15.46
CA ILE A 75 15.04 6.86 -15.57
C ILE A 75 15.89 5.73 -16.16
N ASP A 76 16.73 6.08 -17.14
CA ASP A 76 17.73 5.17 -17.75
C ASP A 76 18.94 4.98 -16.82
N ASP A 77 18.67 4.51 -15.59
CA ASP A 77 19.65 4.06 -14.61
C ASP A 77 19.39 2.59 -14.26
N ASP A 78 20.32 1.96 -13.54
CA ASP A 78 20.52 0.51 -13.29
C ASP A 78 19.33 -0.32 -12.70
N GLY A 79 18.07 0.12 -12.84
CA GLY A 79 16.88 -0.72 -12.66
C GLY A 79 16.35 -0.80 -11.24
N ILE A 80 16.47 0.27 -10.46
CA ILE A 80 16.08 0.25 -9.04
C ILE A 80 14.57 0.40 -8.85
N SER A 81 13.87 1.16 -9.70
CA SER A 81 12.42 1.38 -9.61
C SER A 81 11.83 1.73 -10.97
N PRO A 82 10.60 1.29 -11.31
CA PRO A 82 9.90 1.78 -12.50
C PRO A 82 9.51 3.26 -12.40
N PHE A 83 9.50 3.82 -11.19
CA PHE A 83 9.10 5.20 -10.89
C PHE A 83 10.33 6.08 -10.63
N ASP A 84 10.26 7.33 -11.09
CA ASP A 84 11.22 8.41 -10.84
C ASP A 84 10.84 9.31 -9.64
N TYR A 85 9.84 8.88 -8.84
CA TYR A 85 9.32 9.58 -7.67
C TYR A 85 8.91 8.59 -6.57
N ASP A 86 8.75 9.08 -5.34
CA ASP A 86 8.15 8.31 -4.25
C ASP A 86 6.62 8.34 -4.41
N VAL A 87 6.04 7.17 -4.63
CA VAL A 87 4.62 6.99 -4.94
C VAL A 87 3.68 7.28 -3.76
N ILE A 88 4.19 7.25 -2.52
CA ILE A 88 3.39 7.51 -1.32
C ILE A 88 3.22 9.01 -1.11
N VAL A 89 4.31 9.78 -1.22
CA VAL A 89 4.27 11.24 -1.15
C VAL A 89 3.88 11.87 -2.50
N ASN A 90 3.87 11.06 -3.56
CA ASN A 90 3.59 11.43 -4.94
C ASN A 90 4.50 12.58 -5.44
N GLY A 91 5.81 12.44 -5.19
CA GLY A 91 6.79 13.48 -5.50
C GLY A 91 8.25 13.04 -5.37
N GLN A 92 9.15 13.87 -5.90
CA GLN A 92 10.61 13.66 -5.80
C GLN A 92 11.22 14.28 -4.54
N ASP A 93 10.47 15.15 -3.87
CA ASP A 93 10.85 15.81 -2.64
C ASP A 93 9.64 15.84 -1.71
N ALA A 94 9.88 15.67 -0.41
CA ALA A 94 8.85 15.69 0.61
C ALA A 94 9.39 16.18 1.94
N CYS A 95 8.50 16.81 2.72
CA CYS A 95 8.74 17.09 4.12
C CYS A 95 8.60 15.82 4.96
N PRO A 96 9.14 15.80 6.19
CA PRO A 96 8.83 14.77 7.17
C PRO A 96 7.32 14.54 7.31
N LEU A 97 6.92 13.27 7.35
CA LEU A 97 5.52 12.88 7.47
C LEU A 97 4.99 13.19 8.88
N GLU A 98 4.23 14.28 8.99
CA GLU A 98 3.53 14.69 10.22
C GLU A 98 2.04 14.35 10.19
N ASP A 99 1.46 14.20 11.38
CA ASP A 99 0.04 13.86 11.62
C ASP A 99 -0.45 12.61 10.88
N LEU A 100 0.44 11.62 10.71
CA LEU A 100 0.11 10.37 10.05
C LEU A 100 -0.98 9.62 10.82
N THR A 101 -2.09 9.33 10.13
CA THR A 101 -3.18 8.50 10.61
C THR A 101 -3.44 7.35 9.65
N MET A 102 -3.93 6.23 10.18
CA MET A 102 -4.26 5.02 9.41
C MET A 102 -5.58 4.45 9.91
N ALA A 103 -6.48 4.10 9.01
CA ALA A 103 -7.75 3.46 9.35
C ALA A 103 -8.14 2.43 8.29
N ALA A 104 -8.48 1.23 8.73
CA ALA A 104 -9.05 0.20 7.87
C ALA A 104 -10.58 0.32 7.82
N ALA A 105 -11.14 0.27 6.61
CA ALA A 105 -12.55 0.06 6.37
C ALA A 105 -12.92 -1.43 6.52
N PRO A 106 -14.21 -1.76 6.71
CA PRO A 106 -14.67 -3.14 6.59
C PRO A 106 -14.34 -3.74 5.22
N VAL A 107 -14.11 -5.06 5.20
CA VAL A 107 -13.90 -5.80 3.96
C VAL A 107 -15.19 -5.79 3.13
N VAL A 108 -15.08 -5.40 1.86
CA VAL A 108 -16.15 -5.45 0.86
C VAL A 108 -15.61 -6.19 -0.36
N ASP A 109 -16.33 -7.21 -0.81
CA ASP A 109 -15.95 -8.04 -1.96
C ASP A 109 -14.51 -8.59 -1.91
N GLY A 110 -14.04 -8.93 -0.71
CA GLY A 110 -12.71 -9.48 -0.47
C GLY A 110 -11.59 -8.44 -0.38
N VAL A 111 -11.91 -7.15 -0.45
CA VAL A 111 -10.96 -6.05 -0.37
C VAL A 111 -11.24 -5.20 0.86
N ALA A 112 -10.21 -4.90 1.65
CA ALA A 112 -10.24 -3.87 2.67
C ALA A 112 -9.47 -2.63 2.19
N GLU A 113 -10.07 -1.46 2.32
CA GLU A 113 -9.35 -0.20 2.09
C GLU A 113 -8.71 0.27 3.40
N VAL A 114 -7.39 0.50 3.39
CA VAL A 114 -6.69 1.21 4.47
C VAL A 114 -6.43 2.63 3.99
N THR A 115 -7.12 3.60 4.60
CA THR A 115 -6.89 5.02 4.34
C THR A 115 -5.75 5.52 5.23
N VAL A 116 -4.73 6.09 4.60
CA VAL A 116 -3.61 6.78 5.25
C VAL A 116 -3.70 8.27 4.94
N ARG A 117 -3.51 9.11 5.95
CA ARG A 117 -3.48 10.58 5.80
C ARG A 117 -2.31 11.19 6.54
N PHE A 118 -1.65 12.16 5.94
CA PHE A 118 -0.54 12.93 6.55
C PHE A 118 -0.49 14.34 5.93
N ARG A 119 0.18 15.29 6.59
CA ARG A 119 0.31 16.67 6.08
C ARG A 119 1.14 16.71 4.79
N LYS A 120 0.68 17.48 3.80
CA LYS A 120 1.31 17.59 2.46
C LYS A 120 2.74 18.12 2.52
N SER A 121 2.97 19.19 3.29
CA SER A 121 4.28 19.86 3.33
C SER A 121 4.54 20.47 4.70
N ALA A 122 4.70 19.64 5.73
CA ALA A 122 4.82 20.08 7.12
C ALA A 122 6.01 21.04 7.39
N CYS A 123 7.04 21.02 6.55
CA CYS A 123 8.22 21.87 6.61
C CYS A 123 8.08 23.21 5.86
N SER A 124 6.92 23.49 5.27
CA SER A 124 6.62 24.72 4.53
C SER A 124 5.64 25.63 5.29
N ASP A 125 5.83 26.94 5.17
CA ASP A 125 4.88 27.95 5.67
C ASP A 125 3.82 28.36 4.64
N ALA A 126 3.80 27.70 3.47
CA ALA A 126 2.82 27.98 2.42
C ALA A 126 1.37 27.73 2.93
N PRO A 127 0.36 28.47 2.44
CA PRO A 127 -1.02 28.29 2.90
C PRO A 127 -1.57 26.87 2.77
N ASP A 128 -1.15 26.15 1.73
CA ASP A 128 -1.53 24.76 1.43
C ASP A 128 -0.68 23.71 2.17
N ALA A 129 0.34 24.13 2.93
CA ALA A 129 1.20 23.23 3.71
C ALA A 129 0.42 22.44 4.78
N LYS A 130 -0.73 22.97 5.21
CA LYS A 130 -1.63 22.34 6.19
C LYS A 130 -2.61 21.35 5.57
N ASP A 131 -2.69 21.28 4.25
CA ASP A 131 -3.55 20.32 3.58
C ASP A 131 -3.06 18.89 3.82
N TYR A 132 -3.97 17.93 3.72
CA TYR A 132 -3.67 16.52 3.93
C TYR A 132 -3.57 15.78 2.60
N THR A 133 -2.48 15.05 2.42
CA THR A 133 -2.40 13.98 1.42
C THR A 133 -3.18 12.77 1.93
N THR A 134 -3.89 12.10 1.02
CA THR A 134 -4.58 10.84 1.30
C THR A 134 -4.06 9.75 0.36
N VAL A 135 -3.61 8.64 0.91
CA VAL A 135 -3.21 7.44 0.18
C VAL A 135 -4.10 6.29 0.64
N ARG A 136 -4.67 5.54 -0.29
CA ARG A 136 -5.54 4.40 0.00
C ARG A 136 -4.82 3.13 -0.44
N PHE A 137 -4.66 2.20 0.48
CA PHE A 137 -4.11 0.89 0.17
C PHE A 137 -5.27 -0.10 0.06
N LEU A 138 -5.38 -0.76 -1.09
CA LEU A 138 -6.31 -1.86 -1.24
C LEU A 138 -5.62 -3.11 -0.75
N VAL A 139 -6.16 -3.74 0.29
CA VAL A 139 -5.58 -4.91 0.95
C VAL A 139 -6.51 -6.11 0.71
N ILE A 140 -5.94 -7.22 0.26
CA ILE A 140 -6.66 -8.48 0.02
C ILE A 140 -6.07 -9.60 0.87
N GLU A 141 -6.80 -10.70 1.00
CA GLU A 141 -6.25 -11.94 1.56
C GLU A 141 -5.66 -12.81 0.43
N GLU A 142 -4.37 -13.10 0.51
CA GLU A 142 -3.67 -14.01 -0.40
C GLU A 142 -2.82 -14.99 0.43
N GLY A 143 -2.96 -16.30 0.18
CA GLY A 143 -2.24 -17.32 0.94
C GLY A 143 -2.54 -17.31 2.45
N GLY A 144 -3.73 -16.83 2.85
CA GLY A 144 -4.14 -16.68 4.25
C GLY A 144 -3.47 -15.50 4.98
N LYS A 145 -2.93 -14.53 4.24
CA LYS A 145 -2.29 -13.33 4.78
C LYS A 145 -2.84 -12.07 4.10
N PRO A 146 -2.97 -10.95 4.83
CA PRO A 146 -3.28 -9.66 4.23
C PRO A 146 -2.07 -9.14 3.44
N VAL A 147 -2.28 -8.76 2.19
CA VAL A 147 -1.27 -8.19 1.28
C VAL A 147 -1.83 -6.97 0.54
N ILE A 148 -0.97 -6.02 0.20
CA ILE A 148 -1.30 -4.82 -0.57
C ILE A 148 -1.49 -5.23 -2.04
N ASP A 149 -2.70 -5.06 -2.54
CA ASP A 149 -3.06 -5.30 -3.93
C ASP A 149 -2.95 -4.05 -4.79
N ASP A 150 -3.16 -2.86 -4.23
CA ASP A 150 -2.99 -1.61 -4.95
C ASP A 150 -2.68 -0.45 -4.00
N ILE A 151 -2.06 0.59 -4.55
CA ILE A 151 -1.85 1.88 -3.90
C ILE A 151 -2.57 2.91 -4.76
N VAL A 152 -3.51 3.63 -4.15
CA VAL A 152 -4.33 4.62 -4.82
C VAL A 152 -4.07 5.98 -4.21
N THR A 153 -3.46 6.87 -4.99
CA THR A 153 -3.27 8.27 -4.61
C THR A 153 -4.51 9.07 -4.99
N GLU A 154 -4.79 10.14 -4.24
CA GLU A 154 -5.93 11.03 -4.50
C GLU A 154 -5.39 12.45 -4.74
N ASN A 155 -5.71 13.02 -5.89
CA ASN A 155 -5.38 14.41 -6.19
C ASN A 155 -6.19 15.34 -5.27
N ILE A 156 -5.52 16.20 -4.52
CA ILE A 156 -6.15 17.05 -3.50
C ILE A 156 -7.16 18.04 -4.11
N GLU A 157 -6.92 18.53 -5.33
CA GLU A 157 -7.77 19.53 -5.98
C GLU A 157 -8.97 18.91 -6.70
N THR A 158 -8.75 17.80 -7.41
CA THR A 158 -9.76 17.19 -8.28
C THR A 158 -10.46 15.98 -7.66
N GLN A 159 -9.91 15.44 -6.57
CA GLN A 159 -10.31 14.18 -5.93
C GLN A 159 -10.25 12.96 -6.87
N VAL A 160 -9.59 13.11 -8.03
CA VAL A 160 -9.32 12.00 -8.93
C VAL A 160 -8.39 11.03 -8.22
N ARG A 161 -8.68 9.74 -8.40
CA ARG A 161 -7.95 8.63 -7.81
C ARG A 161 -7.13 7.93 -8.89
N ASP A 162 -5.85 7.76 -8.62
CA ASP A 162 -4.90 7.15 -9.54
C ASP A 162 -4.39 5.83 -8.94
N SER A 163 -4.67 4.73 -9.63
CA SER A 163 -4.22 3.38 -9.26
C SER A 163 -2.76 3.19 -9.69
N LEU A 164 -1.90 2.80 -8.76
CA LEU A 164 -0.51 2.51 -9.09
C LEU A 164 -0.39 1.28 -9.99
N LYS A 165 -1.27 0.28 -9.82
CA LYS A 165 -1.35 -0.84 -10.78
C LYS A 165 -1.64 -0.37 -12.20
N ALA A 166 -2.59 0.54 -12.38
CA ALA A 166 -2.88 1.11 -13.70
C ALA A 166 -1.68 1.89 -14.26
N THR A 167 -0.99 2.68 -13.42
CA THR A 167 0.24 3.38 -13.80
C THR A 167 1.34 2.41 -14.25
N MET A 168 1.59 1.33 -13.51
CA MET A 168 2.55 0.30 -13.89
C MET A 168 2.21 -0.36 -15.23
N GLU A 169 0.93 -0.59 -15.52
CA GLU A 169 0.51 -1.14 -16.82
C GLU A 169 0.75 -0.17 -17.99
N LEU A 170 0.70 1.14 -17.76
CA LEU A 170 1.04 2.15 -18.77
C LEU A 170 2.55 2.20 -19.01
N ILE A 171 3.34 2.23 -17.92
CA ILE A 171 4.81 2.17 -17.98
C ILE A 171 5.27 0.93 -18.75
N ALA A 172 4.69 -0.24 -18.46
CA ALA A 172 5.00 -1.49 -19.15
C ALA A 172 4.66 -1.48 -20.66
N LYS A 173 3.84 -0.53 -21.11
CA LYS A 173 3.53 -0.28 -22.54
C LYS A 173 4.40 0.83 -23.14
N GLY A 174 5.31 1.42 -22.37
CA GLY A 174 6.11 2.59 -22.75
C GLY A 174 5.28 3.86 -22.89
N GLN A 175 4.22 4.01 -22.08
CA GLN A 175 3.28 5.13 -22.12
C GLN A 175 3.41 6.03 -20.89
#